data_AF-A0A7S0Q154-F1
#
_entry.id   AF-A0A7S0Q154-F1
#
_cell.length_a   1.000
_cell.length_b   1.000
_cell.length_c   1.000
_cell.angle_alpha   90.00
_cell.angle_beta   90.00
_cell.angle_gamma   90.00
#
_symmetry.space_group_name_H-M   'P 1'
#
loop_
_entity.id
_entity.type
_entity.pdbx_description
1 polymer ?
#
loop_
_entity_poly.entity_id
_entity_poly.type
_entity_poly.pdbx_seq_one_letter_code
_entity_poly.pdbx_strand_id
1 'polypeptide(L)'
;TRFIRSVLAMAGDADERFMAALQRITGIADTSEESVRKAIASMTVEQRQELAQEAAALKKTLFEEGKEEDRKLYLNTLNDEADKSGMPIGKDGEFLAKKVSAFMEKSMEQMPVSSLLEALASSPYLVKAALAEVQQAEVPKVPPADLDAIEAALKALGAACFSDVEAPPRPPVVRRNLLLLSLHLNRKRMAQTVQELAPPTSGASAHAVALSRRLLDLLFSYAMQRSWAKAVLSITELQALLTSGLWSSEEECKQLGREQTAFFGLKPPKLSLRARVADAFPEERVKMEVTLSRAHAHTASEMIAFREMRAAEEGKAQQDG
;
A
#
# COMPACT_ATOMS: atom_id res chain seq x y z
N THR A 1 -15.54 6.23 15.09
CA THR A 1 -15.09 7.61 15.42
C THR A 1 -14.26 8.26 14.32
N ARG A 2 -13.24 7.62 13.71
CA ARG A 2 -12.49 8.20 12.57
C ARG A 2 -13.31 8.42 11.29
N PHE A 3 -14.23 7.50 10.98
CA PHE A 3 -15.14 7.63 9.83
C PHE A 3 -16.17 8.76 9.99
N ILE A 4 -16.49 9.13 11.23
CA ILE A 4 -17.52 10.13 11.54
C ILE A 4 -16.95 11.54 11.39
N ARG A 5 -15.67 11.76 11.75
CA ARG A 5 -15.03 13.07 11.57
C ARG A 5 -14.65 13.38 10.12
N SER A 6 -14.23 12.38 9.34
CA SER A 6 -13.96 12.56 7.91
C SER A 6 -15.21 12.87 7.08
N VAL A 7 -16.39 12.73 7.68
CA VAL A 7 -17.70 12.96 7.05
C VAL A 7 -18.43 14.17 7.64
N LEU A 8 -18.02 14.68 8.80
CA LEU A 8 -18.63 15.85 9.47
C LEU A 8 -17.80 17.14 9.34
N ALA A 9 -16.88 17.18 8.38
CA ALA A 9 -16.11 18.37 8.04
C ALA A 9 -16.35 18.76 6.57
N MET A 10 -17.59 18.57 6.09
CA MET A 10 -18.00 18.99 4.76
C MET A 10 -18.45 20.45 4.79
N ALA A 11 -18.42 21.13 3.64
CA ALA A 11 -19.11 22.41 3.49
C ALA A 11 -20.57 22.24 3.96
N GLY A 12 -21.14 23.24 4.64
CA GLY A 12 -22.40 23.10 5.40
C GLY A 12 -23.55 22.39 4.66
N ASP A 13 -23.64 22.56 3.35
CA ASP A 13 -24.68 21.93 2.49
C ASP A 13 -24.46 20.40 2.28
N ALA A 14 -23.21 19.94 2.28
CA ALA A 14 -22.88 18.52 2.14
C ALA A 14 -22.97 17.75 3.47
N ASP A 15 -22.64 18.41 4.59
CA ASP A 15 -22.86 17.87 5.95
C ASP A 15 -24.37 17.70 6.21
N GLU A 16 -25.19 18.68 5.82
CA GLU A 16 -26.66 18.60 5.94
C GLU A 16 -27.25 17.43 5.14
N ARG A 17 -26.77 17.21 3.91
CA ARG A 17 -27.26 16.10 3.06
C ARG A 17 -26.82 14.73 3.57
N PHE A 18 -25.59 14.61 4.07
CA PHE A 18 -25.13 13.37 4.68
C PHE A 18 -25.90 13.06 5.98
N MET A 19 -26.15 14.08 6.81
CA MET A 19 -26.93 13.91 8.04
C MET A 19 -28.40 13.55 7.75
N ALA A 20 -29.00 14.13 6.71
CA ALA A 20 -30.33 13.74 6.24
C ALA A 20 -30.38 12.29 5.73
N ALA A 21 -29.36 11.86 4.99
CA ALA A 21 -29.20 10.47 4.54
C ALA A 21 -29.06 9.49 5.72
N LEU A 22 -28.23 9.85 6.71
CA LEU A 22 -28.06 9.07 7.93
C LEU A 22 -29.40 8.94 8.68
N GLN A 23 -30.10 10.05 8.92
CA GLN A 23 -31.42 10.06 9.58
C GLN A 23 -32.46 9.23 8.83
N ARG A 24 -32.46 9.27 7.49
CA ARG A 24 -33.36 8.46 6.64
C ARG A 24 -33.10 6.97 6.79
N ILE A 25 -31.83 6.55 6.78
CA ILE A 25 -31.44 5.13 6.80
C ILE A 25 -31.56 4.52 8.20
N THR A 26 -31.30 5.32 9.24
CA THR A 26 -31.22 4.84 10.63
C THR A 26 -32.41 5.24 11.50
N GLY A 27 -33.29 6.13 11.02
CA GLY A 27 -34.52 6.55 11.70
C GLY A 27 -34.31 7.40 12.96
N ILE A 28 -33.10 7.92 13.18
CA ILE A 28 -32.77 8.68 14.39
C ILE A 28 -33.29 10.10 14.24
N ALA A 29 -34.13 10.55 15.17
CA ALA A 29 -34.62 11.93 15.20
C ALA A 29 -33.62 12.91 15.84
N ASP A 30 -32.68 12.40 16.63
CA ASP A 30 -31.67 13.18 17.34
C ASP A 30 -30.28 13.04 16.67
N THR A 31 -29.68 14.18 16.28
CA THR A 31 -28.37 14.27 15.62
C THR A 31 -27.22 14.42 16.61
N SER A 32 -27.46 14.28 17.91
CA SER A 32 -26.39 14.30 18.90
C SER A 32 -25.34 13.21 18.61
N GLU A 33 -24.08 13.51 18.93
CA GLU A 33 -22.94 12.65 18.59
C GLU A 33 -23.07 11.23 19.20
N GLU A 34 -23.70 11.09 20.36
CA GLU A 34 -23.97 9.80 21.00
C GLU A 34 -25.08 9.01 20.31
N SER A 35 -26.15 9.67 19.87
CA SER A 35 -27.27 9.06 19.15
C SER A 35 -26.83 8.54 17.77
N VAL A 36 -26.04 9.33 17.05
CA VAL A 36 -25.43 8.95 15.77
C VAL A 36 -24.48 7.76 15.91
N ARG A 37 -23.66 7.73 16.97
CA ARG A 37 -22.74 6.61 17.23
C ARG A 37 -23.48 5.31 17.55
N LYS A 38 -24.52 5.36 18.37
CA LYS A 38 -25.33 4.17 18.71
C LYS A 38 -26.02 3.61 17.48
N ALA A 39 -26.58 4.48 16.64
CA ALA A 39 -27.26 4.08 15.42
C ALA A 39 -26.32 3.45 14.38
N ILE A 40 -25.13 4.01 14.16
CA ILE A 40 -24.13 3.43 13.27
C ILE A 40 -23.64 2.06 13.77
N ALA A 41 -23.52 1.91 15.09
CA ALA A 41 -23.16 0.64 15.71
C ALA A 41 -24.24 -0.44 15.48
N SER A 42 -25.53 -0.06 15.48
CA SER A 42 -26.65 -0.95 15.22
C SER A 42 -27.01 -1.14 13.74
N MET A 43 -26.34 -0.46 12.81
CA MET A 43 -26.63 -0.61 11.37
C MET A 43 -26.33 -2.02 10.87
N THR A 44 -27.24 -2.54 10.03
CA THR A 44 -27.03 -3.77 9.29
C THR A 44 -25.98 -3.57 8.18
N VAL A 45 -25.45 -4.67 7.66
CA VAL A 45 -24.44 -4.63 6.58
C VAL A 45 -25.00 -3.95 5.33
N GLU A 46 -26.28 -4.16 5.02
CA GLU A 46 -26.99 -3.55 3.89
C GLU A 46 -27.14 -2.03 4.06
N GLN A 47 -27.55 -1.57 5.25
CA GLN A 47 -27.64 -0.14 5.57
C GLN A 47 -26.29 0.55 5.50
N ARG A 48 -25.21 -0.13 5.91
CA ARG A 48 -23.84 0.40 5.80
C ARG A 48 -23.38 0.51 4.35
N GLN A 49 -23.78 -0.43 3.50
CA GLN A 49 -23.48 -0.37 2.07
C GLN A 49 -24.26 0.75 1.38
N GLU A 50 -25.53 0.96 1.73
CA GLU A 50 -26.35 2.06 1.21
C GLU A 50 -25.76 3.43 1.60
N LEU A 51 -25.40 3.62 2.88
CA LEU A 51 -24.76 4.85 3.35
C LEU A 51 -23.38 5.07 2.70
N ALA A 52 -22.61 4.01 2.44
CA ALA A 52 -21.34 4.10 1.75
C ALA A 52 -21.49 4.48 0.27
N GLN A 53 -22.56 4.03 -0.39
CA GLN A 53 -22.88 4.40 -1.76
C GLN A 53 -23.33 5.86 -1.87
N GLU A 54 -24.15 6.35 -0.94
CA GLU A 54 -24.55 7.76 -0.89
C GLU A 54 -23.36 8.68 -0.57
N ALA A 55 -22.49 8.28 0.35
CA ALA A 55 -21.25 9.01 0.62
C ALA A 55 -20.31 9.02 -0.60
N ALA A 56 -20.26 7.93 -1.38
CA ALA A 56 -19.51 7.87 -2.63
C ALA A 56 -20.13 8.75 -3.72
N ALA A 57 -21.46 8.87 -3.78
CA ALA A 57 -22.18 9.75 -4.70
C ALA A 57 -21.96 11.23 -4.35
N LEU A 58 -22.04 11.60 -3.06
CA LEU A 58 -21.71 12.94 -2.56
C LEU A 58 -20.26 13.32 -2.82
N LYS A 59 -19.34 12.36 -2.66
CA LYS A 59 -17.94 12.54 -3.05
C LYS A 59 -17.83 12.84 -4.54
N LYS A 60 -18.54 12.10 -5.39
CA LYS A 60 -18.53 12.27 -6.85
C LYS A 60 -19.07 13.63 -7.29
N THR A 61 -20.17 14.12 -6.70
CA THR A 61 -20.74 15.44 -7.02
C THR A 61 -19.82 16.59 -6.59
N LEU A 62 -19.14 16.49 -5.44
CA LEU A 62 -18.10 17.45 -5.03
C LEU A 62 -16.90 17.48 -5.99
N PHE A 63 -16.56 16.34 -6.61
CA PHE A 63 -15.49 16.24 -7.61
C PHE A 63 -15.90 16.72 -9.02
N GLU A 64 -17.20 16.77 -9.33
CA GLU A 64 -17.71 17.13 -10.67
C GLU A 64 -18.19 18.60 -10.74
N GLU A 65 -18.64 19.22 -9.64
CA GLU A 65 -19.23 20.58 -9.65
C GLU A 65 -18.52 21.62 -8.74
N GLY A 66 -17.49 21.24 -7.99
CA GLY A 66 -16.83 22.13 -7.02
C GLY A 66 -15.88 23.17 -7.65
N LYS A 67 -15.97 24.43 -7.19
CA LYS A 67 -14.98 25.48 -7.50
C LYS A 67 -13.59 25.01 -7.03
N GLU A 68 -12.55 25.33 -7.78
CA GLU A 68 -11.16 24.90 -7.50
C GLU A 68 -10.70 25.21 -6.06
N GLU A 69 -11.26 26.26 -5.45
CA GLU A 69 -11.05 26.66 -4.05
C GLU A 69 -11.65 25.67 -3.04
N ASP A 70 -12.85 25.16 -3.28
CA ASP A 70 -13.50 24.17 -2.41
C ASP A 70 -12.77 22.82 -2.46
N ARG A 71 -12.25 22.47 -3.65
CA ARG A 71 -11.38 21.30 -3.83
C ARG A 71 -10.05 21.45 -3.08
N LYS A 72 -9.43 22.63 -3.14
CA LYS A 72 -8.20 22.93 -2.39
C LYS A 72 -8.46 22.88 -0.89
N LEU A 73 -9.57 23.46 -0.43
CA LEU A 73 -9.96 23.44 0.98
C LEU A 73 -10.14 22.00 1.46
N TYR A 74 -10.91 21.18 0.74
CA TYR A 74 -11.14 19.77 1.07
C TYR A 74 -9.84 18.94 1.11
N LEU A 75 -8.96 19.12 0.11
CA LEU A 75 -7.66 18.43 0.10
C LEU A 75 -6.77 18.89 1.26
N ASN A 76 -6.83 20.16 1.64
CA ASN A 76 -6.10 20.67 2.79
C ASN A 76 -6.66 20.10 4.10
N THR A 77 -7.98 20.05 4.30
CA THR A 77 -8.57 19.42 5.50
C THR A 77 -8.23 17.94 5.58
N LEU A 78 -8.33 17.20 4.47
CA LEU A 78 -7.94 15.79 4.43
C LEU A 78 -6.45 15.60 4.73
N ASN A 79 -5.58 16.44 4.18
CA ASN A 79 -4.16 16.39 4.46
C ASN A 79 -3.87 16.75 5.93
N ASP A 80 -4.57 17.72 6.51
CA ASP A 80 -4.40 18.10 7.91
C ASP A 80 -4.88 16.98 8.85
N GLU A 81 -5.98 16.30 8.52
CA GLU A 81 -6.47 15.14 9.26
C GLU A 81 -5.55 13.93 9.12
N ALA A 82 -5.02 13.70 7.93
CA ALA A 82 -4.04 12.67 7.68
C ALA A 82 -2.72 12.96 8.40
N ASP A 83 -2.24 14.21 8.42
CA ASP A 83 -1.04 14.62 9.16
C ASP A 83 -1.25 14.44 10.67
N LYS A 84 -2.40 14.87 11.21
CA LYS A 84 -2.80 14.64 12.62
C LYS A 84 -2.91 13.15 12.97
N SER A 85 -3.30 12.32 12.01
CA SER A 85 -3.42 10.87 12.17
C SER A 85 -2.12 10.13 11.94
N GLY A 86 -1.03 10.84 11.60
CA GLY A 86 0.22 10.22 11.19
C GLY A 86 -0.01 9.30 9.99
N MET A 87 -0.64 9.80 8.93
CA MET A 87 -0.81 9.16 7.62
C MET A 87 -0.09 9.99 6.54
N PRO A 88 0.35 9.37 5.43
CA PRO A 88 1.01 10.12 4.36
C PRO A 88 0.03 11.10 3.72
N ILE A 89 0.50 12.29 3.38
CA ILE A 89 -0.29 13.39 2.83
C ILE A 89 0.11 13.72 1.40
N GLY A 90 -0.66 14.56 0.71
CA GLY A 90 -0.37 14.98 -0.67
C GLY A 90 1.07 15.48 -0.87
N LYS A 91 1.61 16.23 0.08
CA LYS A 91 3.01 16.72 0.06
C LYS A 91 4.05 15.60 0.07
N ASP A 92 3.77 14.44 0.69
CA ASP A 92 4.64 13.28 0.62
C ASP A 92 4.63 12.68 -0.80
N GLY A 93 3.45 12.60 -1.41
CA GLY A 93 3.28 12.21 -2.80
C GLY A 93 4.03 13.14 -3.74
N GLU A 94 3.91 14.45 -3.56
CA GLU A 94 4.66 15.47 -4.34
C GLU A 94 6.17 15.37 -4.13
N PHE A 95 6.63 15.19 -2.88
CA PHE A 95 8.04 15.01 -2.58
C PHE A 95 8.61 13.79 -3.31
N LEU A 96 7.93 12.65 -3.22
CA LEU A 96 8.33 11.41 -3.88
C LEU A 96 8.23 11.54 -5.40
N ALA A 97 7.16 12.13 -5.92
CA ALA A 97 6.99 12.39 -7.35
C ALA A 97 8.09 13.31 -7.89
N LYS A 98 8.54 14.31 -7.13
CA LYS A 98 9.68 15.16 -7.51
C LYS A 98 10.98 14.36 -7.61
N LYS A 99 11.23 13.45 -6.67
CA LYS A 99 12.40 12.55 -6.70
C LYS A 99 12.37 11.63 -7.92
N VAL A 100 11.20 11.07 -8.24
CA VAL A 100 11.00 10.23 -9.43
C VAL A 100 11.12 11.05 -10.71
N SER A 101 10.49 12.22 -10.80
CA SER A 101 10.58 13.13 -11.96
C SER A 101 12.02 13.48 -12.29
N ALA A 102 12.79 13.86 -11.28
CA ALA A 102 14.19 14.24 -11.46
C ALA A 102 15.06 13.10 -12.01
N PHE A 103 14.71 11.85 -11.74
CA PHE A 103 15.34 10.69 -12.35
C PHE A 103 14.85 10.48 -13.79
N MET A 104 13.53 10.46 -14.00
CA MET A 104 12.90 10.23 -15.31
C MET A 104 13.26 11.31 -16.35
N GLU A 105 13.54 12.55 -15.92
CA GLU A 105 14.00 13.63 -16.79
C GLU A 105 15.45 13.42 -17.28
N LYS A 106 16.26 12.70 -16.51
CA LYS A 106 17.69 12.47 -16.79
C LYS A 106 17.97 11.12 -17.42
N SER A 107 17.05 10.16 -17.25
CA SER A 107 17.23 8.79 -17.70
C SER A 107 15.96 8.27 -18.37
N MET A 108 16.18 7.58 -19.48
CA MET A 108 15.14 6.80 -20.14
C MET A 108 15.04 5.39 -19.56
N GLU A 109 15.82 5.02 -18.56
CA GLU A 109 15.82 3.66 -18.00
C GLU A 109 14.78 3.49 -16.89
N GLN A 110 14.57 2.23 -16.49
CA GLN A 110 13.79 1.93 -15.29
C GLN A 110 14.53 2.45 -14.05
N MET A 111 13.80 3.05 -13.12
CA MET A 111 14.42 3.60 -11.92
C MET A 111 14.95 2.46 -11.03
N PRO A 112 16.22 2.52 -10.59
CA PRO A 112 16.76 1.52 -9.69
C PRO A 112 15.95 1.45 -8.39
N VAL A 113 15.68 0.22 -7.92
CA VAL A 113 14.96 -0.04 -6.67
C VAL A 113 15.67 0.62 -5.48
N SER A 114 17.00 0.67 -5.49
CA SER A 114 17.81 1.38 -4.48
C SER A 114 17.47 2.86 -4.39
N SER A 115 17.33 3.55 -5.52
CA SER A 115 16.96 4.97 -5.57
C SER A 115 15.53 5.21 -5.04
N LEU A 116 14.60 4.29 -5.31
CA LEU A 116 13.24 4.37 -4.74
C LEU A 116 13.24 4.12 -3.24
N LEU A 117 14.03 3.16 -2.74
CA LEU A 117 14.19 2.92 -1.30
C LEU A 117 14.75 4.14 -0.58
N GLU A 118 15.73 4.83 -1.16
CA GLU A 118 16.26 6.08 -0.60
C GLU A 118 15.23 7.21 -0.62
N ALA A 119 14.41 7.31 -1.69
CA ALA A 119 13.32 8.26 -1.75
C ALA A 119 12.28 8.01 -0.63
N LEU A 120 11.92 6.75 -0.37
CA LEU A 120 11.03 6.38 0.73
C LEU A 120 11.65 6.67 2.09
N ALA A 121 12.92 6.30 2.29
CA ALA A 121 13.66 6.51 3.53
C ALA A 121 13.74 8.00 3.91
N SER A 122 13.77 8.87 2.90
CA SER A 122 13.81 10.33 3.05
C SER A 122 12.45 11.02 3.01
N SER A 123 11.34 10.27 2.86
CA SER A 123 10.01 10.87 2.83
C SER A 123 9.65 11.53 4.16
N PRO A 124 9.01 12.72 4.16
CA PRO A 124 8.64 13.41 5.39
C PRO A 124 7.79 12.54 6.33
N TYR A 125 6.87 11.76 5.78
CA TYR A 125 6.06 10.81 6.54
C TYR A 125 6.89 9.82 7.36
N LEU A 126 7.86 9.15 6.73
CA LEU A 126 8.69 8.14 7.40
C LEU A 126 9.70 8.78 8.36
N VAL A 127 10.19 9.98 8.05
CA VAL A 127 11.07 10.75 8.94
C VAL A 127 10.32 11.21 10.19
N LYS A 128 9.09 11.74 10.03
CA LYS A 128 8.23 12.14 11.16
C LYS A 128 7.93 10.95 12.08
N ALA A 129 7.57 9.79 11.51
CA ALA A 129 7.30 8.59 12.28
C ALA A 129 8.53 8.14 13.11
N ALA A 130 9.71 8.11 12.49
CA ALA A 130 10.95 7.75 13.17
C ALA A 130 11.35 8.76 14.26
N LEU A 131 11.11 10.06 14.06
CA LEU A 131 11.36 11.08 15.07
C LEU A 131 10.39 10.96 16.26
N ALA A 132 9.12 10.66 16.00
CA ALA A 132 8.14 10.44 17.06
C ALA A 132 8.52 9.24 17.95
N GLU A 133 9.00 8.14 17.35
CA GLU A 133 9.52 6.98 18.10
C GLU A 133 10.72 7.35 18.99
N VAL A 134 11.61 8.23 18.52
CA VAL A 134 12.79 8.67 19.29
C VAL A 134 12.38 9.54 20.48
N GLN A 135 11.32 10.34 20.34
CA GLN A 135 10.85 11.28 21.37
C GLN A 135 10.01 10.61 22.45
N GLN A 136 9.33 9.51 22.14
CA GLN A 136 8.51 8.79 23.12
C GLN A 136 9.39 7.94 24.04
N ALA A 137 9.37 8.23 25.35
CA ALA A 137 10.20 7.53 26.34
C ALA A 137 9.79 6.07 26.55
N GLU A 138 8.51 5.75 26.35
CA GLU A 138 7.93 4.43 26.61
C GLU A 138 8.06 3.46 25.43
N VAL A 139 8.46 3.95 24.25
CA VAL A 139 8.62 3.11 23.06
C VAL A 139 10.03 2.51 23.04
N PRO A 140 10.17 1.18 22.99
CA PRO A 140 11.47 0.54 22.85
C PRO A 140 12.19 1.02 21.59
N LYS A 141 13.41 1.56 21.77
CA LYS A 141 14.18 2.17 20.68
C LYS A 141 15.09 1.15 20.01
N VAL A 142 15.34 1.37 18.73
CA VAL A 142 16.34 0.61 17.99
C VAL A 142 17.72 0.97 18.55
N PRO A 143 18.50 0.00 19.07
CA PRO A 143 19.84 0.26 19.57
C PRO A 143 20.74 0.79 18.45
N PRO A 144 21.62 1.79 18.71
CA PRO A 144 22.61 2.22 17.73
C PRO A 144 23.50 1.07 17.24
N ALA A 145 23.89 0.16 18.15
CA ALA A 145 24.70 -1.00 17.84
C ALA A 145 24.03 -1.93 16.80
N ASP A 146 22.70 -2.11 16.87
CA ASP A 146 21.95 -2.88 15.89
C ASP A 146 22.02 -2.21 14.51
N LEU A 147 21.88 -0.88 14.43
CA LEU A 147 21.99 -0.16 13.16
C LEU A 147 23.37 -0.30 12.54
N ASP A 148 24.41 -0.26 13.36
CA ASP A 148 25.80 -0.40 12.90
C ASP A 148 26.10 -1.84 12.45
N ALA A 149 25.58 -2.84 13.17
CA ALA A 149 25.66 -4.25 12.78
C ALA A 149 24.93 -4.52 11.46
N ILE A 150 23.74 -3.94 11.28
CA ILE A 150 22.97 -4.04 10.02
C ILE A 150 23.76 -3.39 8.88
N GLU A 151 24.32 -2.20 9.06
CA GLU A 151 25.08 -1.52 8.01
C GLU A 151 26.33 -2.31 7.61
N ALA A 152 27.08 -2.83 8.59
CA ALA A 152 28.27 -3.64 8.33
C ALA A 152 27.92 -4.91 7.53
N ALA A 153 26.84 -5.60 7.89
CA ALA A 153 26.37 -6.78 7.17
C ALA A 153 25.89 -6.45 5.75
N LEU A 154 25.15 -5.34 5.57
CA LEU A 154 24.70 -4.90 4.24
C LEU A 154 25.87 -4.51 3.32
N LYS A 155 26.92 -3.88 3.86
CA LYS A 155 28.17 -3.59 3.16
C LYS A 155 28.87 -4.87 2.72
N ALA A 156 29.03 -5.83 3.64
CA ALA A 156 29.65 -7.13 3.34
C ALA A 156 28.89 -7.90 2.24
N LEU A 157 27.56 -7.74 2.16
CA LEU A 157 26.71 -8.33 1.12
C LEU A 157 26.75 -7.60 -0.23
N GLY A 158 27.43 -6.45 -0.32
CA GLY A 158 27.43 -5.59 -1.51
C GLY A 158 26.04 -5.04 -1.85
N ALA A 159 25.20 -4.79 -0.84
CA ALA A 159 23.87 -4.26 -1.08
C ALA A 159 23.94 -2.89 -1.78
N ALA A 160 23.14 -2.70 -2.84
CA ALA A 160 23.25 -1.55 -3.75
C ALA A 160 23.26 -0.18 -3.04
N CYS A 161 22.47 0.00 -1.98
CA CYS A 161 22.41 1.26 -1.22
C CYS A 161 23.63 1.50 -0.31
N PHE A 162 24.52 0.52 -0.14
CA PHE A 162 25.63 0.56 0.82
C PHE A 162 26.97 0.16 0.20
N SER A 163 27.08 0.12 -1.12
CA SER A 163 28.37 -0.06 -1.78
C SER A 163 29.34 1.09 -1.46
N ASP A 164 30.63 0.78 -1.34
CA ASP A 164 31.67 1.69 -0.81
C ASP A 164 32.01 2.90 -1.69
N VAL A 165 31.26 3.14 -2.78
CA VAL A 165 31.53 4.21 -3.74
C VAL A 165 30.60 5.39 -3.47
N GLU A 166 31.15 6.46 -2.89
CA GLU A 166 30.62 7.83 -2.91
C GLU A 166 29.17 8.05 -2.43
N ALA A 167 28.72 7.37 -1.37
CA ALA A 167 27.47 7.77 -0.73
C ALA A 167 27.69 9.07 0.09
N PRO A 168 27.06 10.21 -0.25
CA PRO A 168 27.11 11.39 0.62
C PRO A 168 26.57 11.05 2.01
N PRO A 169 27.07 11.71 3.08
CA PRO A 169 26.64 11.41 4.44
C PRO A 169 25.12 11.59 4.54
N ARG A 170 24.43 10.50 4.90
CA ARG A 170 22.98 10.48 5.04
C ARG A 170 22.58 11.04 6.41
N PRO A 171 21.51 11.84 6.51
CA PRO A 171 20.97 12.24 7.81
C PRO A 171 20.66 11.01 8.68
N PRO A 172 20.91 11.03 10.00
CA PRO A 172 20.80 9.84 10.85
C PRO A 172 19.45 9.12 10.76
N VAL A 173 18.34 9.87 10.69
CA VAL A 173 16.99 9.29 10.57
C VAL A 173 16.77 8.64 9.21
N VAL A 174 17.29 9.23 8.13
CA VAL A 174 17.21 8.66 6.78
C VAL A 174 18.08 7.41 6.70
N ARG A 175 19.29 7.44 7.28
CA ARG A 175 20.15 6.24 7.41
C ARG A 175 19.41 5.13 8.14
N ARG A 176 18.83 5.42 9.31
CA ARG A 176 18.03 4.45 10.08
C ARG A 176 16.93 3.83 9.22
N ASN A 177 16.10 4.65 8.59
CA ASN A 177 14.97 4.16 7.80
C ASN A 177 15.45 3.28 6.63
N LEU A 178 16.51 3.69 5.94
CA LEU A 178 17.10 2.93 4.85
C LEU A 178 17.66 1.58 5.32
N LEU A 179 18.35 1.55 6.45
CA LEU A 179 18.86 0.32 7.07
C LEU A 179 17.72 -0.63 7.45
N LEU A 180 16.64 -0.12 8.07
CA LEU A 180 15.49 -0.94 8.48
C LEU A 180 14.72 -1.53 7.28
N LEU A 181 14.58 -0.78 6.19
CA LEU A 181 13.98 -1.28 4.95
C LEU A 181 14.90 -2.30 4.27
N SER A 182 16.21 -2.03 4.24
CA SER A 182 17.19 -2.92 3.62
C SER A 182 17.38 -4.22 4.40
N LEU A 183 17.29 -4.15 5.74
CA LEU A 183 17.23 -5.32 6.62
C LEU A 183 16.06 -6.22 6.26
N HIS A 184 14.87 -5.64 6.07
CA HIS A 184 13.68 -6.42 5.70
C HIS A 184 13.89 -7.18 4.38
N LEU A 185 14.43 -6.52 3.36
CA LEU A 185 14.69 -7.12 2.05
C LEU A 185 15.80 -8.18 2.08
N ASN A 186 16.81 -8.01 2.94
CA ASN A 186 17.98 -8.90 3.01
C ASN A 186 17.93 -9.86 4.22
N ARG A 187 16.80 -9.96 4.91
CA ARG A 187 16.66 -10.70 6.18
C ARG A 187 17.16 -12.15 6.08
N LYS A 188 16.93 -12.80 4.93
CA LYS A 188 17.39 -14.18 4.68
C LYS A 188 18.91 -14.29 4.51
N ARG A 189 19.53 -13.34 3.81
CA ARG A 189 21.00 -13.28 3.65
C ARG A 189 21.71 -12.90 4.94
N MET A 190 21.02 -12.17 5.82
CA MET A 190 21.52 -11.68 7.10
C MET A 190 21.01 -12.50 8.30
N ALA A 191 20.68 -13.78 8.10
CA ALA A 191 19.98 -14.58 9.12
C ALA A 191 20.72 -14.61 10.47
N GLN A 192 22.06 -14.67 10.47
CA GLN A 192 22.88 -14.64 11.68
C GLN A 192 22.76 -13.29 12.40
N THR A 193 23.01 -12.18 11.70
CA THR A 193 22.85 -10.83 12.24
C THR A 193 21.45 -10.63 12.82
N VAL A 194 20.41 -11.05 12.09
CA VAL A 194 19.00 -10.92 12.52
C VAL A 194 18.70 -11.66 13.82
N GLN A 195 19.36 -12.79 14.10
CA GLN A 195 19.18 -13.53 15.35
C GLN A 195 19.75 -12.79 16.55
N GLU A 196 20.78 -11.97 16.34
CA GLU A 196 21.47 -11.19 17.36
C GLU A 196 20.82 -9.83 17.62
N LEU A 197 19.93 -9.36 16.72
CA LEU A 197 19.26 -8.07 16.85
C LEU A 197 18.27 -8.05 18.03
N ALA A 198 18.18 -6.90 18.68
CA ALA A 198 17.21 -6.67 19.73
C ALA A 198 15.77 -6.73 19.16
N PRO A 199 14.79 -7.26 19.92
CA PRO A 199 13.39 -7.31 19.48
C PRO A 199 12.79 -5.98 18.97
N PRO A 200 13.11 -4.80 19.56
CA PRO A 200 12.65 -3.51 19.05
C PRO A 200 13.05 -3.23 17.60
N THR A 201 14.21 -3.73 17.15
CA THR A 201 14.73 -3.53 15.79
C THR A 201 13.88 -4.25 14.75
N SER A 202 13.44 -5.47 15.07
CA SER A 202 12.50 -6.21 14.22
C SER A 202 11.14 -5.53 14.13
N GLY A 203 10.63 -5.00 15.26
CA GLY A 203 9.38 -4.24 15.28
C GLY A 203 9.45 -2.95 14.47
N ALA A 204 10.54 -2.19 14.62
CA ALA A 204 10.80 -0.97 13.87
C ALA A 204 10.94 -1.23 12.36
N SER A 205 11.60 -2.33 11.96
CA SER A 205 11.69 -2.74 10.55
C SER A 205 10.31 -3.04 9.97
N ALA A 206 9.48 -3.82 10.68
CA ALA A 206 8.12 -4.12 10.24
C ALA A 206 7.24 -2.85 10.14
N HIS A 207 7.38 -1.93 11.08
CA HIS A 207 6.67 -0.65 11.05
C HIS A 207 7.10 0.20 9.84
N ALA A 208 8.40 0.36 9.62
CA ALA A 208 8.94 1.11 8.49
C ALA A 208 8.46 0.55 7.14
N VAL A 209 8.40 -0.78 7.00
CA VAL A 209 7.87 -1.45 5.80
C VAL A 209 6.38 -1.15 5.62
N ALA A 210 5.57 -1.24 6.68
CA ALA A 210 4.15 -0.95 6.61
C ALA A 210 3.86 0.50 6.17
N LEU A 211 4.60 1.46 6.71
CA LEU A 211 4.50 2.87 6.32
C LEU A 211 4.96 3.10 4.87
N SER A 212 6.06 2.46 4.47
CA SER A 212 6.60 2.54 3.12
C SER A 212 5.65 1.99 2.06
N ARG A 213 4.90 0.93 2.37
CA ARG A 213 3.85 0.41 1.46
C ARG A 213 2.77 1.44 1.19
N ARG A 214 2.31 2.16 2.22
CA ARG A 214 1.32 3.24 2.06
C ARG A 214 1.85 4.39 1.19
N LEU A 215 3.13 4.75 1.36
CA LEU A 215 3.78 5.74 0.51
C LEU A 215 3.90 5.30 -0.94
N LEU A 216 4.18 4.01 -1.17
CA LEU A 216 4.22 3.45 -2.53
C LEU A 216 2.84 3.45 -3.19
N ASP A 217 1.77 3.15 -2.46
CA ASP A 217 0.40 3.22 -2.99
C ASP A 217 0.02 4.65 -3.41
N LEU A 218 0.41 5.64 -2.59
CA LEU A 218 0.26 7.05 -2.93
C LEU A 218 1.08 7.39 -4.18
N LEU A 219 2.37 7.06 -4.20
CA LEU A 219 3.27 7.34 -5.32
C LEU A 219 2.83 6.66 -6.62
N PHE A 220 2.30 5.43 -6.55
CA PHE A 220 1.73 4.71 -7.68
C PHE A 220 0.61 5.51 -8.35
N SER A 221 -0.30 6.05 -7.53
CA SER A 221 -1.41 6.88 -8.01
C SER A 221 -0.92 8.15 -8.73
N TYR A 222 0.11 8.81 -8.19
CA TYR A 222 0.74 9.98 -8.82
C TYR A 222 1.44 9.62 -10.14
N ALA A 223 2.18 8.51 -10.17
CA ALA A 223 2.90 8.07 -11.37
C ALA A 223 1.92 7.71 -12.51
N MET A 224 0.78 7.09 -12.20
CA MET A 224 -0.29 6.81 -13.16
C MET A 224 -0.90 8.09 -13.74
N GLN A 225 -1.21 9.09 -12.90
CA GLN A 225 -1.74 10.38 -13.36
C GLN A 225 -0.77 11.12 -14.29
N ARG A 226 0.54 10.96 -14.07
CA ARG A 226 1.60 11.56 -14.90
C ARG A 226 2.03 10.69 -16.08
N SER A 227 1.38 9.54 -16.29
CA SER A 227 1.71 8.60 -17.38
C SER A 227 3.17 8.11 -17.35
N TRP A 228 3.79 8.00 -16.18
CA TRP A 228 5.17 7.54 -16.02
C TRP A 228 5.25 6.00 -15.95
N ALA A 229 5.03 5.34 -17.08
CA ALA A 229 4.96 3.87 -17.15
C ALA A 229 6.17 3.16 -16.52
N LYS A 230 7.39 3.64 -16.73
CA LYS A 230 8.61 3.04 -16.16
C LYS A 230 8.72 3.21 -14.64
N ALA A 231 8.25 4.35 -14.11
CA ALA A 231 8.16 4.56 -12.68
C ALA A 231 7.13 3.62 -12.05
N VAL A 232 5.96 3.46 -12.70
CA VAL A 232 4.91 2.52 -12.28
C VAL A 232 5.48 1.11 -12.14
N LEU A 233 6.23 0.62 -13.13
CA LEU A 233 6.88 -0.70 -13.06
C LEU A 233 7.86 -0.82 -11.89
N SER A 234 8.69 0.20 -11.67
CA SER A 234 9.67 0.22 -10.58
C SER A 234 9.01 0.25 -9.20
N ILE A 235 7.92 1.00 -9.06
CA ILE A 235 7.10 1.08 -7.85
C ILE A 235 6.46 -0.27 -7.56
N THR A 236 5.86 -0.91 -8.58
CA THR A 236 5.25 -2.24 -8.45
C THR A 236 6.27 -3.32 -8.09
N GLU A 237 7.48 -3.26 -8.68
CA GLU A 237 8.57 -4.15 -8.31
C GLU A 237 8.95 -3.99 -6.84
N LEU A 238 9.18 -2.76 -6.37
CA LEU A 238 9.52 -2.52 -4.96
C LEU A 238 8.38 -2.90 -4.01
N GLN A 239 7.11 -2.69 -4.37
CA GLN A 239 5.96 -3.18 -3.61
C GLN A 239 6.00 -4.71 -3.45
N ALA A 240 6.32 -5.44 -4.52
CA ALA A 240 6.44 -6.90 -4.50
C ALA A 240 7.62 -7.37 -3.63
N LEU A 241 8.78 -6.70 -3.73
CA LEU A 241 9.97 -6.99 -2.92
C LEU A 241 9.71 -6.74 -1.44
N LEU A 242 9.10 -5.62 -1.06
CA LEU A 242 8.72 -5.34 0.33
C LEU A 242 7.65 -6.29 0.86
N THR A 243 6.74 -6.78 0.00
CA THR A 243 5.71 -7.73 0.42
C THR A 243 6.29 -9.13 0.65
N SER A 244 7.22 -9.56 -0.21
CA SER A 244 7.89 -10.87 -0.10
C SER A 244 9.07 -10.88 0.86
N GLY A 245 9.62 -9.72 1.22
CA GLY A 245 10.85 -9.62 2.03
C GLY A 245 12.08 -10.16 1.29
N LEU A 246 12.12 -9.98 -0.04
CA LEU A 246 13.20 -10.42 -0.92
C LEU A 246 13.93 -9.21 -1.52
N TRP A 247 15.23 -9.33 -1.78
CA TRP A 247 16.06 -8.21 -2.22
C TRP A 247 16.14 -8.00 -3.73
N SER A 248 15.71 -8.99 -4.52
CA SER A 248 15.81 -8.96 -5.99
C SER A 248 14.68 -9.76 -6.64
N SER A 249 14.41 -9.46 -7.90
CA SER A 249 13.48 -10.19 -8.78
C SER A 249 14.16 -11.32 -9.58
N GLU A 250 15.43 -11.63 -9.28
CA GLU A 250 16.20 -12.73 -9.87
C GLU A 250 15.67 -14.12 -9.48
N GLU A 251 16.07 -15.15 -10.24
CA GLU A 251 15.51 -16.50 -10.10
C GLU A 251 15.84 -17.14 -8.74
N GLU A 252 16.99 -16.83 -8.14
CA GLU A 252 17.34 -17.28 -6.79
C GLU A 252 16.31 -16.78 -5.76
N CYS A 253 15.99 -15.47 -5.78
CA CYS A 253 14.97 -14.89 -4.92
C CYS A 253 13.59 -15.47 -5.20
N LYS A 254 13.23 -15.68 -6.46
CA LYS A 254 11.95 -16.31 -6.82
C LYS A 254 11.83 -17.71 -6.24
N GLN A 255 12.92 -18.49 -6.26
CA GLN A 255 12.94 -19.83 -5.70
C GLN A 255 12.75 -19.78 -4.17
N LEU A 256 13.46 -18.90 -3.48
CA LEU A 256 13.26 -18.65 -2.05
C LEU A 256 11.82 -18.21 -1.75
N GLY A 257 11.23 -17.37 -2.59
CA GLY A 257 9.83 -16.95 -2.47
C GLY A 257 8.86 -18.13 -2.62
N ARG A 258 9.11 -19.06 -3.55
CA ARG A 258 8.32 -20.30 -3.70
C ARG A 258 8.41 -21.17 -2.45
N GLU A 259 9.61 -21.34 -1.90
CA GLU A 259 9.84 -22.09 -0.66
C GLU A 259 9.10 -21.46 0.53
N GLN A 260 9.13 -20.14 0.66
CA GLN A 260 8.36 -19.41 1.68
C GLN A 260 6.86 -19.62 1.52
N THR A 261 6.33 -19.54 0.29
CA THR A 261 4.90 -19.81 0.07
C THR A 261 4.53 -21.25 0.40
N ALA A 262 5.40 -22.21 0.03
CA ALA A 262 5.20 -23.63 0.31
C ALA A 262 5.22 -23.93 1.82
N PHE A 263 6.06 -23.23 2.60
CA PHE A 263 6.07 -23.33 4.06
C PHE A 263 4.71 -23.01 4.69
N PHE A 264 3.95 -22.06 4.12
CA PHE A 264 2.60 -21.73 4.54
C PHE A 264 1.50 -22.58 3.85
N GLY A 265 1.88 -23.65 3.15
CA GLY A 265 0.94 -24.50 2.40
C GLY A 265 0.37 -23.83 1.14
N LEU A 266 0.94 -22.70 0.70
CA LEU A 266 0.48 -21.95 -0.45
C LEU A 266 1.29 -22.34 -1.69
N LYS A 267 0.60 -22.49 -2.84
CA LYS A 267 1.24 -22.67 -4.15
C LYS A 267 1.37 -21.30 -4.83
N PRO A 268 2.50 -21.01 -5.50
CA PRO A 268 2.67 -19.77 -6.24
C PRO A 268 1.56 -19.64 -7.30
N PRO A 269 0.97 -18.43 -7.49
CA PRO A 269 -0.11 -18.25 -8.44
C PRO A 269 0.41 -18.46 -9.86
N LYS A 270 -0.14 -19.44 -10.57
CA LYS A 270 0.03 -19.56 -12.02
C LYS A 270 -1.09 -18.78 -12.67
N LEU A 271 -0.72 -17.70 -13.36
CA LEU A 271 -1.66 -16.80 -14.02
C LEU A 271 -1.39 -16.86 -15.53
N SER A 272 -2.46 -16.94 -16.32
CA SER A 272 -2.40 -16.71 -17.75
C SER A 272 -3.07 -15.39 -18.06
N LEU A 273 -2.39 -14.54 -18.81
CA LEU A 273 -2.91 -13.27 -19.29
C LEU A 273 -3.18 -13.37 -20.78
N ARG A 274 -4.40 -13.03 -21.19
CA ARG A 274 -4.77 -12.90 -22.60
C ARG A 274 -5.30 -11.49 -22.82
N ALA A 275 -4.69 -10.76 -23.74
CA ALA A 275 -5.19 -9.46 -24.19
C ALA A 275 -5.74 -9.60 -25.62
N ARG A 276 -6.88 -8.98 -25.89
CA ARG A 276 -7.47 -8.85 -27.23
C ARG A 276 -7.79 -7.39 -27.50
N VAL A 277 -7.47 -6.94 -28.70
CA VAL A 277 -7.72 -5.60 -29.21
C VAL A 277 -8.30 -5.77 -30.61
N ALA A 278 -9.37 -5.05 -30.93
CA ALA A 278 -9.89 -4.99 -32.29
C ALA A 278 -9.06 -4.03 -33.14
N ASP A 279 -9.06 -4.21 -34.46
CA ASP A 279 -8.45 -3.26 -35.38
C ASP A 279 -9.10 -1.88 -35.19
N ALA A 280 -8.27 -0.83 -35.19
CA ALA A 280 -8.69 0.54 -34.94
C ALA A 280 -8.01 1.49 -35.92
N PHE A 281 -8.74 2.49 -36.37
CA PHE A 281 -8.21 3.58 -37.19
C PHE A 281 -7.60 4.69 -36.32
N PRO A 282 -6.78 5.59 -36.89
CA PRO A 282 -6.30 6.77 -36.17
C PRO A 282 -7.46 7.55 -35.54
N GLU A 283 -7.24 8.07 -34.33
CA GLU A 283 -8.22 8.85 -33.54
C GLU A 283 -9.42 8.06 -33.01
N GLU A 284 -9.51 6.76 -33.26
CA GLU A 284 -10.55 5.92 -32.66
C GLU A 284 -10.22 5.49 -31.25
N ARG A 285 -11.28 5.35 -30.44
CA ARG A 285 -11.15 4.81 -29.09
C ARG A 285 -10.88 3.31 -29.15
N VAL A 286 -9.64 2.93 -28.84
CA VAL A 286 -9.25 1.52 -28.73
C VAL A 286 -9.74 0.92 -27.41
N LYS A 287 -10.52 -0.15 -27.48
CA LYS A 287 -10.87 -0.98 -26.31
C LYS A 287 -9.99 -2.23 -26.30
N MET A 288 -9.21 -2.39 -25.23
CA MET A 288 -8.46 -3.62 -24.96
C MET A 288 -9.19 -4.45 -23.90
N GLU A 289 -9.50 -5.70 -24.24
CA GLU A 289 -10.04 -6.68 -23.29
C GLU A 289 -8.91 -7.54 -22.75
N VAL A 290 -8.67 -7.45 -21.44
CA VAL A 290 -7.65 -8.24 -20.73
C VAL A 290 -8.36 -9.28 -19.87
N THR A 291 -8.15 -10.55 -20.18
CA THR A 291 -8.60 -11.68 -19.37
C THR A 291 -7.42 -12.22 -18.56
N LEU A 292 -7.56 -12.19 -17.23
CA LEU A 292 -6.65 -12.84 -16.31
C LEU A 292 -7.30 -14.13 -15.81
N SER A 293 -6.67 -15.28 -16.07
CA SER A 293 -7.16 -16.58 -15.59
C SER A 293 -6.13 -17.21 -14.66
N ARG A 294 -6.58 -17.68 -13.50
CA ARG A 294 -5.73 -18.44 -12.58
C ARG A 294 -5.71 -19.89 -12.99
N ALA A 295 -4.57 -20.35 -13.48
CA ALA A 295 -4.34 -21.75 -13.79
C ALA A 295 -3.95 -22.48 -12.50
N HIS A 296 -4.91 -22.79 -11.61
CA HIS A 296 -4.61 -23.75 -10.56
C HIS A 296 -4.25 -25.08 -11.23
N ALA A 297 -2.96 -25.43 -11.17
CA ALA A 297 -2.53 -26.80 -11.38
C ALA A 297 -2.99 -27.59 -10.16
N HIS A 298 -4.27 -27.93 -10.13
CA HIS A 298 -4.67 -29.17 -9.52
C HIS A 298 -3.90 -30.27 -10.25
N THR A 299 -3.23 -31.15 -9.52
CA THR A 299 -2.84 -32.45 -10.06
C THR A 299 -4.07 -33.12 -10.68
N ALA A 300 -3.91 -34.03 -11.65
CA ALA A 300 -5.06 -34.73 -12.24
C ALA A 300 -5.96 -35.35 -11.16
N SER A 301 -5.36 -35.86 -10.08
CA SER A 301 -6.01 -36.33 -8.86
C SER A 301 -6.78 -35.24 -8.09
N GLU A 302 -6.23 -34.04 -7.91
CA GLU A 302 -6.93 -32.93 -7.24
C GLU A 302 -8.09 -32.40 -8.11
N MET A 303 -8.00 -32.46 -9.45
CA MET A 303 -9.12 -32.11 -10.34
C MET A 303 -10.24 -33.13 -10.30
N ILE A 304 -9.90 -34.42 -10.20
CA ILE A 304 -10.87 -35.51 -10.08
C ILE A 304 -11.63 -35.36 -8.75
N ALA A 305 -10.91 -35.20 -7.64
CA ALA A 305 -11.52 -35.00 -6.33
C ALA A 305 -12.41 -33.74 -6.26
N PHE A 306 -11.99 -32.63 -6.88
CA PHE A 306 -12.81 -31.41 -6.94
C PHE A 306 -14.07 -31.58 -7.79
N ARG A 307 -13.98 -32.30 -8.92
CA ARG A 307 -15.14 -32.62 -9.78
C ARG A 307 -16.12 -33.56 -9.08
N GLU A 308 -15.62 -34.56 -8.36
CA GLU A 308 -16.43 -35.50 -7.57
C GLU A 308 -17.16 -34.79 -6.42
N MET A 309 -16.47 -33.88 -5.71
CA MET A 309 -17.07 -33.09 -4.65
C MET A 309 -18.19 -32.17 -5.19
N ARG A 310 -17.97 -31.53 -6.33
CA ARG A 310 -18.97 -30.66 -6.96
C ARG A 310 -20.18 -31.44 -7.49
N ALA A 311 -19.96 -32.62 -8.08
CA ALA A 311 -21.03 -33.50 -8.53
C ALA A 311 -21.87 -34.04 -7.35
N ALA A 312 -21.25 -34.27 -6.20
CA ALA A 312 -21.96 -34.66 -4.98
C ALA A 312 -22.81 -33.52 -4.40
N GLU A 313 -22.36 -32.27 -4.50
CA GLU A 313 -23.13 -31.09 -4.09
C GLU A 313 -24.31 -30.81 -5.03
N GLU A 314 -24.10 -30.93 -6.34
CA GLU A 314 -25.16 -30.79 -7.36
C GLU A 314 -26.21 -31.91 -7.27
N GLY A 315 -25.78 -33.15 -6.95
CA GLY A 315 -26.68 -34.28 -6.73
C GLY A 315 -27.53 -34.16 -5.46
N LYS A 316 -26.99 -33.54 -4.39
CA LYS A 316 -27.77 -33.24 -3.16
C LYS A 316 -28.78 -32.13 -3.41
N ALA A 317 -28.41 -31.10 -4.17
CA ALA A 317 -29.33 -30.01 -4.53
C ALA A 317 -30.51 -30.48 -5.42
N GLN A 318 -30.39 -31.61 -6.12
CA GLN A 318 -31.48 -32.23 -6.88
C GLN A 318 -32.33 -33.22 -6.09
N GLN A 319 -31.87 -33.67 -4.92
CA GLN A 319 -32.65 -34.55 -4.03
C GLN A 319 -33.46 -33.78 -2.98
N ASP A 320 -33.04 -32.56 -2.65
CA ASP A 320 -33.70 -31.69 -1.66
C ASP A 320 -34.65 -30.63 -2.28
N GLY A 321 -34.93 -30.72 -3.59
CA GLY A 321 -35.91 -29.89 -4.30
C GLY A 321 -37.07 -30.71 -4.86
#